data_AF-A0A7R9HIH5-F1
#
_entry.id   AF-A0A7R9HIH5-F1
#
_cell.length_a   1.000
_cell.length_b   1.000
_cell.length_c   1.000
_cell.angle_alpha   90.00
_cell.angle_beta   90.00
_cell.angle_gamma   90.00
#
_symmetry.space_group_name_H-M   'P 1'
#
loop_
_entity.id
_entity.type
_entity.pdbx_description
1 polymer ?
#
loop_
_entity_poly.entity_id
_entity_poly.type
_entity_poly.pdbx_seq_one_letter_code
_entity_poly.pdbx_strand_id
1 'polypeptide(L)'
;IKEEMFLEDINNLLNSGEVPNLFPADEKADICEKMRVIDRQRDKTVQTDGSPVALYNLFVTIVRDQLHIMLAMSPIGDGFRNRIRKFPALVSCCTIDWFQ
;
A
#
# COMPACT_ATOMS: atom_id res chain seq x y z
N ILE A 1 17.40 1.47 -7.49
CA ILE A 1 17.16 1.32 -6.04
C ILE A 1 18.50 1.18 -5.35
N LYS A 2 18.93 2.24 -4.65
CA LYS A 2 20.24 2.29 -3.97
C LYS A 2 20.16 1.76 -2.52
N GLU A 3 19.00 1.90 -1.88
CA GLU A 3 18.76 1.48 -0.50
C GLU A 3 17.69 0.37 -0.48
N GLU A 4 17.96 -0.73 0.24
CA GLU A 4 17.04 -1.88 0.29
C GLU A 4 15.74 -1.54 1.04
N MET A 5 15.75 -0.55 1.94
CA MET A 5 14.59 -0.09 2.71
C MET A 5 13.41 0.30 1.82
N PHE A 6 13.66 0.91 0.66
CA PHE A 6 12.57 1.25 -0.28
C PHE A 6 11.81 0.04 -0.79
N LEU A 7 12.48 -1.10 -0.97
CA LEU A 7 11.80 -2.33 -1.41
C LEU A 7 10.99 -2.97 -0.29
N GLU A 8 11.39 -2.75 0.96
CA GLU A 8 10.62 -3.18 2.12
C GLU A 8 9.31 -2.40 2.23
N ASP A 9 9.37 -1.07 2.07
CA ASP A 9 8.17 -0.22 2.07
C ASP A 9 7.21 -0.58 0.92
N ILE A 10 7.75 -0.79 -0.29
CA ILE A 10 6.97 -1.26 -1.43
C ILE A 10 6.35 -2.63 -1.14
N ASN A 11 7.12 -3.56 -0.56
CA ASN A 11 6.62 -4.88 -0.22
C ASN A 11 5.48 -4.79 0.80
N ASN A 12 5.57 -3.87 1.78
CA ASN A 12 4.48 -3.61 2.72
C ASN A 12 3.25 -3.04 2.01
N LEU A 13 3.41 -2.02 1.17
CA LEU A 13 2.30 -1.45 0.37
C LEU A 13 1.61 -2.50 -0.50
N LEU A 14 2.37 -3.39 -1.15
CA LEU A 14 1.81 -4.44 -1.99
C LEU A 14 1.02 -5.48 -1.17
N ASN A 15 1.46 -5.80 0.05
CA ASN A 15 0.78 -6.77 0.91
C ASN A 15 -0.43 -6.16 1.63
N SER A 16 -0.21 -5.13 2.45
CA SER A 16 -1.23 -4.56 3.34
C SER A 16 -1.92 -3.33 2.77
N GLY A 17 -1.33 -2.63 1.79
CA GLY A 17 -1.82 -1.33 1.33
C GLY A 17 -1.36 -0.16 2.20
N GLU A 18 -0.48 -0.41 3.17
CA GLU A 18 0.11 0.64 4.01
C GLU A 18 1.55 0.30 4.41
N VAL A 19 2.31 1.33 4.77
CA VAL A 19 3.63 1.17 5.40
C VAL A 19 3.46 1.29 6.92
N PRO A 20 3.92 0.29 7.71
CA PRO A 20 3.86 0.37 9.17
C PRO A 20 4.55 1.62 9.71
N ASN A 21 3.95 2.27 10.70
CA ASN A 21 4.47 3.48 11.35
C ASN A 21 4.77 4.66 10.40
N LEU A 22 4.13 4.68 9.21
CA LEU A 22 4.28 5.79 8.28
C LEU A 22 3.73 7.11 8.84
N PHE A 23 2.56 7.03 9.48
CA PHE A 23 1.88 8.19 10.05
C PHE A 23 1.97 8.18 11.58
N PRO A 24 2.36 9.32 12.20
CA PRO A 24 2.25 9.49 13.64
C PRO A 24 0.77 9.55 14.09
N ALA A 25 0.54 9.47 15.40
CA ALA A 25 -0.81 9.29 15.95
C ALA A 25 -1.75 10.49 15.68
N ASP A 26 -1.21 11.70 15.68
CA ASP A 26 -1.90 12.94 15.34
C ASP A 26 -2.33 12.97 13.87
N GLU A 27 -1.43 12.63 12.94
CA GLU A 27 -1.79 12.54 11.51
C GLU A 27 -2.82 11.44 11.24
N LYS A 28 -2.75 10.30 11.95
CA LYS A 28 -3.78 9.25 11.85
C LYS A 28 -5.15 9.74 12.32
N ALA A 29 -5.21 10.55 13.37
CA ALA A 29 -6.46 11.14 13.84
C ALA A 29 -7.05 12.09 12.80
N ASP A 30 -6.21 12.93 12.18
CA ASP A 30 -6.62 13.84 11.11
C ASP A 30 -7.12 13.10 9.86
N ILE A 31 -6.46 12.00 9.48
CA ILE A 31 -6.93 11.12 8.39
C ILE A 31 -8.31 10.56 8.73
N CYS A 32 -8.51 10.05 9.96
CA CYS A 32 -9.80 9.49 10.37
C CYS A 32 -10.92 10.54 10.31
N GLU A 33 -10.67 11.79 10.70
CA GLU A 33 -11.69 12.84 10.62
C GLU A 33 -12.04 13.19 9.17
N LYS A 34 -11.05 13.25 8.27
CA LYS A 34 -11.30 13.42 6.84
C LYS A 34 -12.08 12.24 6.25
N MET A 35 -11.72 11.01 6.63
CA MET A 35 -12.42 9.81 6.19
C MET A 35 -13.86 9.76 6.70
N ARG A 36 -14.13 10.27 7.90
CA ARG A 36 -15.50 10.35 8.44
C ARG A 36 -16.40 11.21 7.57
N VAL A 37 -15.88 12.33 7.03
CA VAL A 37 -16.62 13.17 6.10
C VAL A 37 -16.92 12.42 4.81
N ILE A 38 -15.94 11.71 4.26
CA ILE A 38 -16.10 10.89 3.04
C ILE A 38 -17.10 9.77 3.28
N ASP A 39 -16.99 9.05 4.41
CA ASP A 39 -17.84 7.92 4.73
C ASP A 39 -19.31 8.34 4.85
N ARG A 40 -19.59 9.50 5.46
CA ARG A 40 -20.95 10.06 5.54
C ARG A 40 -21.56 10.41 4.18
N GLN A 41 -20.75 10.65 3.16
CA GLN A 41 -21.20 10.93 1.79
C GLN A 41 -21.48 9.64 0.99
N ARG A 42 -21.02 8.49 1.47
CA ARG A 42 -21.29 7.18 0.84
C ARG A 42 -22.71 6.71 1.15
N ASP A 43 -23.18 5.74 0.39
CA ASP A 43 -24.48 5.11 0.61
C ASP A 43 -24.58 4.55 2.04
N LYS A 44 -25.73 4.77 2.68
CA LYS A 44 -25.97 4.38 4.09
C LYS A 44 -25.75 2.89 4.37
N THR A 45 -25.87 2.03 3.37
CA THR A 45 -25.67 0.58 3.49
C THR A 45 -24.20 0.16 3.56
N VAL A 46 -23.27 1.03 3.14
CA VAL A 46 -21.82 0.78 3.10
C VAL A 46 -21.03 1.74 3.98
N GLN A 47 -21.72 2.59 4.74
CA GLN A 47 -21.09 3.41 5.78
C GLN A 47 -20.51 2.52 6.88
N THR A 48 -19.38 2.96 7.42
CA THR A 48 -18.73 2.30 8.55
C THR A 48 -19.47 2.59 9.86
N ASP A 49 -19.07 1.89 10.93
CA ASP A 49 -19.57 2.17 12.28
C ASP A 49 -19.04 3.50 12.87
N GLY A 50 -18.21 4.24 12.12
CA GLY A 50 -17.63 5.52 12.52
C GLY A 50 -16.50 5.39 13.55
N SER A 51 -16.08 4.17 13.88
CA SER A 51 -14.91 3.93 14.73
C SER A 51 -13.62 4.34 14.01
N PRO A 52 -12.60 4.85 14.72
CA PRO A 52 -11.32 5.21 14.10
C PRO A 52 -10.68 4.05 13.33
N VAL A 53 -10.85 2.82 13.82
CA VAL A 53 -10.33 1.61 13.16
C VAL A 53 -11.04 1.36 11.83
N ALA A 54 -12.38 1.42 11.80
CA ALA A 54 -13.11 1.21 10.56
C ALA A 54 -12.84 2.32 9.52
N LEU A 55 -12.75 3.57 9.97
CA LEU A 55 -12.42 4.71 9.11
C LEU A 55 -11.00 4.61 8.53
N TYR A 56 -10.03 4.18 9.33
CA TYR A 56 -8.67 3.96 8.85
C TYR A 56 -8.61 2.76 7.89
N ASN A 57 -9.34 1.68 8.15
CA ASN A 57 -9.45 0.56 7.20
C ASN A 57 -10.10 0.98 5.87
N LEU A 58 -11.10 1.87 5.92
CA LEU A 58 -11.66 2.48 4.71
C LEU A 58 -10.60 3.26 3.93
N PHE A 59 -9.79 4.06 4.61
CA PHE A 59 -8.66 4.75 4.00
C PHE A 59 -7.70 3.78 3.31
N VAL A 60 -7.26 2.73 4.00
CA VAL A 60 -6.36 1.71 3.42
C VAL A 60 -6.99 1.04 2.20
N THR A 61 -8.30 0.76 2.24
CA THR A 61 -9.03 0.20 1.09
C THR A 61 -8.98 1.15 -0.11
N ILE A 62 -9.26 2.44 0.10
CA ILE A 62 -9.17 3.45 -0.96
C ILE A 62 -7.74 3.56 -1.50
N VAL A 63 -6.73 3.52 -0.64
CA VAL A 63 -5.32 3.53 -1.06
C VAL A 63 -5.03 2.33 -1.97
N ARG A 64 -5.48 1.13 -1.61
CA ARG A 64 -5.30 -0.07 -2.45
C ARG A 64 -5.98 0.04 -3.81
N ASP A 65 -7.14 0.68 -3.87
CA ASP A 65 -7.90 0.84 -5.11
C ASP A 65 -7.37 1.96 -6.01
N GLN A 66 -6.63 2.93 -5.47
CA GLN A 66 -6.19 4.12 -6.21
C GLN A 66 -4.67 4.18 -6.44
N LEU A 67 -3.88 3.44 -5.66
CA LEU A 67 -2.42 3.43 -5.78
C LEU A 67 -1.96 2.30 -6.71
N HIS A 68 -1.37 2.67 -7.85
CA HIS A 68 -0.75 1.74 -8.78
C HIS A 68 0.78 1.91 -8.77
N ILE A 69 1.49 0.83 -8.44
CA ILE A 69 2.96 0.83 -8.35
C ILE A 69 3.52 0.11 -9.59
N MET A 70 4.45 0.77 -10.29
CA MET A 70 5.18 0.17 -11.42
C MET A 70 6.68 0.22 -11.14
N LEU A 71 7.36 -0.91 -11.34
CA LEU A 71 8.79 -1.06 -11.08
C LEU A 71 9.49 -1.64 -12.31
N ALA A 72 10.55 -0.96 -12.74
CA ALA A 72 11.45 -1.47 -13.75
C ALA A 72 12.75 -1.94 -13.10
N MET A 73 13.13 -3.19 -13.35
CA MET A 73 14.38 -3.77 -12.89
C MET A 73 15.10 -4.43 -14.05
N SER A 74 16.43 -4.27 -14.11
CA SER A 74 17.23 -5.03 -15.07
C SER A 74 17.28 -6.50 -14.63
N PRO A 75 16.99 -7.45 -15.55
CA PRO A 75 17.09 -8.87 -15.24
C PRO A 75 18.53 -9.39 -15.28
N ILE A 76 19.49 -8.55 -15.67
CA ILE A 76 20.90 -8.91 -15.80
C ILE A 76 21.54 -8.99 -14.41
N GLY A 77 22.20 -10.11 -14.13
CA GLY A 77 22.89 -10.38 -12.86
C GLY A 77 21.99 -10.89 -11.74
N ASP A 78 22.55 -11.07 -10.55
CA ASP A 78 21.85 -11.71 -9.42
C ASP A 78 20.93 -10.77 -8.63
N GLY A 79 21.02 -9.45 -8.86
CA GLY A 79 20.30 -8.44 -8.08
C GLY A 79 18.78 -8.62 -8.13
N PHE A 80 18.22 -8.83 -9.32
CA PHE A 80 16.78 -9.06 -9.51
C PHE A 80 16.32 -10.33 -8.81
N ARG A 81 17.04 -11.44 -9.02
CA ARG A 81 16.78 -12.74 -8.40
C ARG A 81 16.83 -12.68 -6.86
N ASN A 82 17.80 -11.96 -6.31
CA ASN A 82 17.93 -11.79 -4.86
C ASN A 82 16.80 -10.95 -4.28
N ARG A 83 16.38 -9.88 -4.97
CA ARG A 83 15.27 -9.03 -4.54
C ARG A 83 13.93 -9.75 -4.55
N ILE A 84 13.62 -10.51 -5.59
CA ILE A 84 12.37 -11.30 -5.66
C ILE A 84 12.28 -12.33 -4.52
N ARG A 85 13.41 -12.92 -4.11
CA ARG A 85 13.44 -13.88 -2.99
C ARG A 85 13.27 -13.21 -1.64
N LYS A 86 13.85 -12.02 -1.46
CA LYS A 86 13.69 -11.22 -0.24
C LYS A 86 12.28 -10.63 -0.12
N PHE A 87 11.69 -10.22 -1.24
CA PHE A 87 10.43 -9.47 -1.31
C PHE A 87 9.43 -10.21 -2.22
N PRO A 88 8.77 -11.27 -1.73
CA PRO A 88 7.90 -12.12 -2.55
C PRO A 88 6.67 -11.39 -3.10
N ALA A 89 6.25 -10.28 -2.48
CA ALA A 89 5.12 -9.48 -2.95
C ALA A 89 5.33 -8.90 -4.36
N LEU A 90 6.59 -8.69 -4.76
CA LEU A 90 6.94 -8.24 -6.11
C LEU A 90 6.52 -9.25 -7.20
N VAL A 91 6.31 -10.51 -6.83
CA VAL A 91 5.87 -11.57 -7.75
C VAL A 91 4.43 -11.97 -7.49
N SER A 92 4.00 -12.05 -6.23
CA SER A 92 2.63 -12.48 -5.91
C SER A 92 1.57 -11.40 -6.12
N CYS A 93 1.95 -10.11 -6.02
CA CYS A 93 1.02 -8.98 -6.07
C CYS A 93 1.22 -8.08 -7.30
N CYS A 94 2.21 -8.38 -8.15
CA CYS A 94 2.47 -7.63 -9.37
C CYS A 94 2.42 -8.56 -10.59
N THR A 95 2.21 -7.98 -11.77
CA THR A 95 2.38 -8.68 -13.04
C THR A 95 3.79 -8.43 -13.56
N ILE A 96 4.50 -9.49 -13.95
CA ILE A 96 5.85 -9.39 -14.52
C ILE A 96 5.72 -9.28 -16.04
N ASP A 97 6.24 -8.20 -16.59
CA ASP A 97 6.38 -7.99 -18.03
C ASP A 97 7.86 -8.02 -18.43
N TRP A 98 8.18 -8.82 -19.46
CA TRP A 98 9.54 -9.03 -19.94
C TRP A 98 9.76 -8.25 -21.23
N PHE A 99 10.64 -7.26 -21.17
CA PHE A 99 11.03 -6.46 -22.32
C PHE A 99 12.10 -7.19 -23.13
N GLN A 100 11.83 -7.40 -24.41
CA GLN A 100 12.72 -8.05 -25.38
C GLN A 100 13.63 -7.04 -26.09
#